data_AF-A0ABD3L9H0-F1
#
_entry.id   AF-A0ABD3L9H0-F1
#
_cell.length_a   1.000
_cell.length_b   1.000
_cell.length_c   1.000
_cell.angle_alpha   90.00
_cell.angle_beta   90.00
_cell.angle_gamma   90.00
#
_symmetry.space_group_name_H-M   'P 1'
#
loop_
_entity.id
_entity.type
_entity.pdbx_description
1 polymer ?
#
loop_
_entity_poly.entity_id
_entity_poly.type
_entity_poly.pdbx_seq_one_letter_code
_entity_poly.pdbx_strand_id
1 'polypeptide(L)'
;MNCLTHRCSYGKLIKEIVQVVLIKLNARYKNVTEHLVEDHVQIDAIMKLLEVDYSGVRFVGVHGICGIGKTTLAKVIYNKLYSRFDRYSFLENVQEISRRSD
;
A
#
# COMPACT_ATOMS: atom_id res chain seq x y z
N MET A 1 36.18 23.27 19.89
CA MET A 1 34.71 23.40 19.73
C MET A 1 34.16 22.05 19.34
N ASN A 2 33.44 21.44 20.27
CA ASN A 2 33.15 20.01 20.30
C ASN A 2 31.82 19.69 19.60
N CYS A 3 31.84 18.59 18.84
CA CYS A 3 30.87 17.52 18.94
C CYS A 3 29.38 17.87 18.73
N LEU A 4 28.88 17.91 17.48
CA LEU A 4 27.44 17.70 17.21
C LEU A 4 27.09 17.08 15.83
N THR A 5 28.00 16.88 14.89
CA THR A 5 27.61 16.43 13.53
C THR A 5 27.60 14.92 13.29
N HIS A 6 28.10 14.09 14.22
CA HIS A 6 28.29 12.65 13.96
C HIS A 6 27.26 11.71 14.63
N ARG A 7 26.35 12.23 15.48
CA ARG A 7 25.42 11.38 16.27
C ARG A 7 24.02 11.23 15.67
N CYS A 8 23.64 12.05 14.68
CA CYS A 8 22.34 11.98 14.01
C CYS A 8 22.32 11.09 12.74
N SER A 9 23.48 10.66 12.24
CA SER A 9 23.57 9.86 11.00
C SER A 9 23.09 8.42 11.20
N TYR A 10 23.55 7.75 12.27
CA TYR A 10 23.21 6.34 12.52
C TYR A 10 21.73 6.12 12.81
N GLY A 11 21.07 7.02 13.55
CA GLY A 11 19.64 6.90 13.84
C GLY A 11 18.79 6.99 12.56
N LYS A 12 19.17 7.85 11.62
CA LYS A 12 18.51 7.96 10.32
C LYS A 12 18.74 6.72 9.46
N LEU A 13 19.98 6.24 9.39
CA LEU A 13 20.34 5.02 8.67
C LEU A 13 19.60 3.79 9.21
N ILE A 14 19.54 3.63 10.55
CA ILE A 14 18.80 2.53 11.18
C ILE A 14 17.32 2.59 10.81
N LYS A 15 16.71 3.79 10.83
CA LYS A 15 15.30 3.97 10.47
C LYS A 15 15.04 3.58 9.00
N GLU A 16 15.91 3.98 8.09
CA GLU A 16 15.84 3.61 6.67
C GLU A 16 16.00 2.10 6.48
N ILE A 17 16.97 1.47 7.15
CA ILE A 17 17.17 0.01 7.11
C ILE A 17 15.92 -0.72 7.63
N VAL A 18 15.37 -0.30 8.78
CA VAL A 18 14.16 -0.89 9.36
C VAL A 18 12.98 -0.75 8.40
N GLN A 19 12.78 0.41 7.77
CA GLN A 19 11.72 0.59 6.77
C GLN A 19 11.90 -0.35 5.57
N VAL A 20 13.10 -0.44 5.00
CA VAL A 20 13.38 -1.32 3.84
C VAL A 20 13.17 -2.78 4.20
N VAL A 21 13.63 -3.23 5.36
CA VAL A 21 13.44 -4.61 5.84
C VAL A 21 11.96 -4.91 6.07
N LEU A 22 11.21 -3.99 6.69
CA LEU A 22 9.79 -4.14 6.93
C LEU A 22 8.99 -4.23 5.62
N ILE A 23 9.31 -3.40 4.62
CA ILE A 23 8.72 -3.46 3.28
C ILE A 23 8.96 -4.83 2.64
N LYS A 24 10.19 -5.34 2.70
CA LYS A 24 10.57 -6.64 2.12
C LYS A 24 9.91 -7.82 2.83
N LEU A 25 9.81 -7.80 4.16
CA LEU A 25 9.13 -8.85 4.92
C LEU A 25 7.62 -8.85 4.66
N ASN A 26 7.00 -7.67 4.63
CA ASN A 26 5.58 -7.53 4.32
C ASN A 26 5.25 -7.93 2.87
N ALA A 27 6.19 -7.79 1.93
CA ALA A 27 6.02 -8.30 0.56
C ALA A 27 5.91 -9.83 0.55
N ARG A 28 6.77 -10.51 1.32
CA ARG A 28 6.83 -11.99 1.37
C ARG A 28 5.66 -12.62 2.14
N TYR A 29 5.09 -11.92 3.13
CA TYR A 29 4.05 -12.47 3.99
C TYR A 29 2.63 -12.37 3.41
N LYS A 30 2.46 -11.82 2.20
CA LYS A 30 1.14 -11.57 1.64
C LYS A 30 0.60 -12.81 0.92
N ASN A 31 -0.22 -13.56 1.64
CA ASN A 31 -1.23 -14.48 1.13
C ASN A 31 -2.22 -13.73 0.23
N VAL A 32 -1.83 -13.46 -1.01
CA VAL A 32 -2.78 -13.32 -2.11
C VAL A 32 -2.66 -14.63 -2.84
N THR A 33 -3.67 -15.47 -2.68
CA THR A 33 -3.79 -16.75 -3.40
C THR A 33 -3.37 -16.55 -4.85
N GLU A 34 -2.37 -17.32 -5.30
CA GLU A 34 -1.89 -17.39 -6.69
C GLU A 34 -3.00 -17.72 -7.71
N HIS A 35 -4.23 -17.94 -7.24
CA HIS A 35 -5.41 -18.36 -8.01
C HIS A 35 -6.47 -17.28 -8.21
N LEU A 36 -6.23 -16.03 -7.81
CA LEU A 36 -7.04 -14.93 -8.32
C LEU A 36 -6.59 -14.66 -9.74
N VAL A 37 -7.26 -15.32 -10.69
CA VAL A 37 -7.16 -15.11 -12.14
C VAL A 37 -6.72 -13.67 -12.38
N GLU A 38 -5.50 -13.52 -12.89
CA GLU A 38 -4.94 -12.23 -13.27
C GLU A 38 -5.83 -11.64 -14.35
N ASP A 39 -6.91 -10.96 -13.97
CA ASP A 39 -7.58 -10.06 -14.89
C ASP A 39 -6.69 -8.81 -14.99
N HIS A 40 -5.55 -9.02 -15.67
CA HIS A 40 -4.53 -8.01 -15.95
C HIS A 40 -5.18 -6.76 -16.54
N VAL A 41 -6.28 -6.92 -17.30
CA VAL A 41 -7.00 -5.81 -17.91
C VAL A 41 -7.58 -4.87 -16.85
N GLN A 42 -8.25 -5.40 -15.84
CA GLN A 42 -8.88 -4.57 -14.81
C GLN A 42 -7.84 -3.91 -13.89
N ILE A 43 -6.76 -4.63 -13.57
CA ILE A 43 -5.63 -4.10 -12.80
C ILE A 43 -4.94 -2.97 -13.60
N ASP A 44 -4.61 -3.21 -14.86
CA ASP A 44 -3.94 -2.23 -15.72
C ASP A 44 -4.80 -0.99 -15.96
N ALA A 45 -6.12 -1.16 -16.12
CA ALA A 45 -7.04 -0.05 -16.23
C ALA A 45 -7.00 0.85 -14.97
N ILE A 46 -7.01 0.25 -13.78
CA ILE A 46 -6.93 1.03 -12.53
C ILE A 46 -5.54 1.65 -12.35
N MET A 47 -4.47 0.93 -12.68
CA MET A 47 -3.10 1.47 -12.64
C MET A 47 -2.92 2.67 -13.58
N LYS A 48 -3.54 2.62 -14.77
CA LYS A 48 -3.60 3.76 -15.71
C LYS A 48 -4.40 4.92 -15.13
N LEU A 49 -5.58 4.68 -14.53
CA LEU A 49 -6.37 5.75 -13.90
C LEU A 49 -5.64 6.43 -12.75
N LEU A 50 -4.89 5.65 -11.97
CA LEU A 50 -4.12 6.14 -10.84
C LEU A 50 -2.93 7.00 -11.25
N GLU A 51 -2.43 6.90 -12.49
CA GLU A 51 -1.20 7.56 -12.99
C GLU A 51 -0.17 7.73 -11.87
N VAL A 52 0.45 6.63 -11.47
CA VAL A 52 1.24 6.51 -10.23
C VAL A 52 2.35 7.58 -10.08
N ASP A 53 2.81 8.15 -11.19
CA ASP A 53 3.86 9.18 -11.24
C ASP A 53 3.30 10.63 -11.27
N TYR A 54 1.99 10.80 -11.12
CA TYR A 54 1.34 12.11 -11.05
C TYR A 54 1.57 12.77 -9.69
N SER A 55 1.98 14.04 -9.69
CA SER A 55 2.34 14.78 -8.47
C SER A 55 1.16 15.25 -7.61
N GLY A 56 -0.08 14.98 -8.02
CA GLY A 56 -1.30 15.37 -7.30
C GLY A 56 -2.06 14.20 -6.67
N VAL A 57 -3.20 14.49 -6.04
CA VAL A 57 -4.05 13.48 -5.41
C VAL A 57 -5.06 12.93 -6.41
N ARG A 58 -5.22 11.60 -6.44
CA ARG A 58 -6.24 10.91 -7.25
C ARG A 58 -7.06 9.96 -6.39
N PHE A 59 -8.35 9.87 -6.72
CA PHE A 59 -9.29 8.96 -6.09
C PHE A 59 -9.89 8.06 -7.15
N VAL A 60 -9.89 6.75 -6.90
CA VAL A 60 -10.53 5.75 -7.76
C VAL A 60 -11.51 4.95 -6.91
N GLY A 61 -12.78 4.94 -7.33
CA GLY A 61 -13.84 4.15 -6.70
C GLY A 61 -14.10 2.87 -7.46
N VAL A 62 -14.11 1.73 -6.76
CA VAL A 62 -14.53 0.42 -7.31
C VAL A 62 -15.92 0.09 -6.79
N HIS A 63 -16.91 0.01 -7.67
CA HIS A 63 -18.31 -0.29 -7.32
C HIS A 63 -18.85 -1.46 -8.17
N GLY A 64 -20.02 -2.00 -7.79
CA GLY A 64 -20.64 -3.14 -8.47
C GLY A 64 -21.30 -4.12 -7.50
N ILE A 65 -21.70 -5.28 -8.02
CA ILE A 65 -22.46 -6.31 -7.31
C ILE A 65 -21.71 -6.81 -6.06
N CYS A 66 -22.46 -7.19 -5.02
CA CYS A 66 -21.90 -7.79 -3.80
C CYS A 66 -21.16 -9.10 -4.12
N GLY A 67 -20.10 -9.43 -3.39
CA GLY A 67 -19.40 -10.72 -3.53
C GLY A 67 -18.47 -10.86 -4.75
N ILE A 68 -18.48 -9.93 -5.71
CA ILE A 68 -17.62 -10.00 -6.93
C ILE A 68 -16.11 -9.84 -6.66
N GLY A 69 -15.71 -9.52 -5.43
CA GLY A 69 -14.30 -9.37 -5.07
C GLY A 69 -13.74 -7.95 -5.19
N LYS A 70 -14.56 -6.90 -5.11
CA LYS A 70 -14.08 -5.48 -5.16
C LYS A 70 -12.97 -5.18 -4.13
N THR A 71 -13.17 -5.61 -2.88
CA THR A 71 -12.17 -5.46 -1.81
C THR A 71 -10.90 -6.25 -2.12
N THR A 72 -11.06 -7.43 -2.71
CA THR A 72 -9.94 -8.26 -3.17
C THR A 72 -9.13 -7.54 -4.25
N LEU A 73 -9.78 -6.97 -5.26
CA LEU A 73 -9.13 -6.18 -6.31
C LEU A 73 -8.36 -4.98 -5.73
N ALA A 74 -8.98 -4.24 -4.81
CA ALA A 74 -8.32 -3.13 -4.12
C ALA A 74 -7.06 -3.59 -3.36
N LYS A 75 -7.12 -4.76 -2.72
CA LYS A 75 -5.98 -5.36 -2.01
C LYS A 75 -4.85 -5.77 -2.95
N VAL A 76 -5.18 -6.34 -4.13
CA VAL A 76 -4.17 -6.68 -5.16
C VAL A 76 -3.46 -5.42 -5.67
N ILE A 77 -4.20 -4.37 -5.99
CA ILE A 77 -3.64 -3.10 -6.46
C ILE A 77 -2.76 -2.44 -5.39
N TYR A 78 -3.24 -2.39 -4.14
CA TYR A 78 -2.44 -1.93 -3.02
C TYR A 78 -1.13 -2.71 -2.89
N ASN A 79 -1.17 -4.03 -3.00
CA ASN A 79 0.02 -4.87 -2.91
C ASN A 79 1.03 -4.62 -4.05
N LYS A 80 0.56 -4.21 -5.24
CA LYS A 80 1.43 -3.80 -6.35
C LYS A 80 2.02 -2.39 -6.18
N LEU A 81 1.30 -1.50 -5.51
CA LEU A 81 1.64 -0.06 -5.46
C LEU A 81 2.37 0.37 -4.19
N TYR A 82 2.13 -0.24 -3.04
CA TYR A 82 2.55 0.33 -1.76
C TYR A 82 4.06 0.62 -1.67
N SER A 83 4.91 -0.18 -2.32
CA SER A 83 6.36 0.00 -2.34
C SER A 83 6.83 1.19 -3.17
N ARG A 84 5.96 1.79 -3.99
CA ARG A 84 6.24 2.97 -4.80
C ARG A 84 5.99 4.29 -4.05
N PHE A 85 5.42 4.22 -2.84
CA PHE A 85 5.09 5.40 -2.03
C PHE A 85 5.87 5.39 -0.72
N ASP A 86 6.33 6.57 -0.29
CA ASP A 86 7.00 6.76 1.02
C ASP A 86 6.10 6.41 2.21
N ARG A 87 4.78 6.59 2.03
CA ARG A 87 3.76 6.31 3.03
C ARG A 87 2.60 5.58 2.37
N TYR A 88 2.13 4.54 3.03
CA TYR A 88 1.05 3.71 2.53
C TYR A 88 0.27 3.11 3.70
N SER A 89 -1.03 2.90 3.49
CA SER A 89 -1.89 2.16 4.42
C SER A 89 -3.01 1.48 3.65
N PHE A 90 -3.49 0.36 4.18
CA PHE A 90 -4.69 -0.31 3.67
C PHE A 90 -5.71 -0.38 4.80
N LEU A 91 -6.83 0.30 4.62
CA LEU A 91 -7.90 0.37 5.62
C LEU A 91 -8.99 -0.63 5.24
N GLU A 92 -8.97 -1.79 5.91
CA GLU A 92 -10.01 -2.80 5.79
C GLU A 92 -11.16 -2.51 6.77
N ASN A 93 -12.37 -2.98 6.44
CA ASN A 93 -13.53 -2.97 7.34
C ASN A 93 -13.87 -1.60 7.94
N VAL A 94 -13.63 -0.50 7.20
CA VAL A 94 -13.86 0.88 7.65
C VAL A 94 -15.27 1.08 8.22
N GLN A 95 -16.28 0.48 7.58
CA GLN A 95 -17.67 0.55 8.03
C GLN A 95 -17.91 -0.16 9.38
N GLU A 96 -17.19 -1.25 9.65
CA GLU A 96 -17.30 -1.95 10.93
C GLU A 96 -16.58 -1.18 12.04
N ILE A 97 -15.39 -0.66 11.73
CA ILE A 97 -14.58 0.14 12.67
C ILE A 97 -15.33 1.40 13.09
N SER A 98 -15.97 2.11 12.14
CA SER A 98 -16.72 3.32 12.45
C SER A 98 -17.89 3.04 13.40
N ARG A 99 -18.57 1.90 13.26
CA ARG A 99 -19.71 1.51 14.10
C ARG A 99 -19.34 1.09 15.53
N ARG A 100 -18.07 0.74 15.78
CA ARG A 100 -17.58 0.39 17.13
C ARG A 100 -17.14 1.61 17.94
N SER A 101 -17.10 2.78 17.28
CA SER A 101 -16.61 4.04 17.85
C SER A 101 -17.74 4.89 18.46
N ASP A 102 -18.99 4.42 18.34
CA ASP A 102 -20.20 5.02 18.89
C ASP A 102 -20.58 4.39 20.23
#